data_AF-A0A8H6SCB4-F1
#
_entry.id   AF-A0A8H6SCB4-F1
#
_cell.length_a   1.000
_cell.length_b   1.000
_cell.length_c   1.000
_cell.angle_alpha   90.00
_cell.angle_beta   90.00
_cell.angle_gamma   90.00
#
_symmetry.space_group_name_H-M   'P 1'
#
loop_
_entity.id
_entity.type
_entity.pdbx_description
1 polymer ?
#
loop_
_entity_poly.entity_id
_entity_poly.type
_entity_poly.pdbx_seq_one_letter_code
_entity_poly.pdbx_strand_id
1 'polypeptide(L)'
;MLSRCRRMRLVLALCGLRLVSAHMAAWHPGMYCLKGTTPGKDDSDTSEIVFPLFNLTKTDWWFHHYNGCDQFPPDKGVFLELPANGKFTVELAVNRAFTSLSYGGSRVAQFGDGRNDIGGGVDCITRIQIHTQNESMAAGTAFAISYQSELSAVTPENLVVFTTLFHTPWKRVATYQVPNLPACPPGGCICAWGWVPNGCGEPNMYMTGFRCKVTGKTGSAAVTTPAIPPTWCEDKPNRCTTGPRQMIFWNQLDGNNIDVQGFDLRGQPRSPAYNSVLGFKEGAQTDIFGPAGSASGGSNIPIPWSAVLLSSIVLFSNLISLTCI
;
A
#
# COMPACT_ATOMS: atom_id res chain seq x y z
N MET A 1 -36.97 -58.26 -25.68
CA MET A 1 -36.68 -57.41 -24.50
C MET A 1 -35.17 -57.33 -24.34
N LEU A 2 -34.53 -56.28 -24.87
CA LEU A 2 -33.08 -56.07 -24.72
C LEU A 2 -32.86 -54.63 -24.24
N SER A 3 -32.43 -54.53 -22.99
CA SER A 3 -32.18 -53.34 -22.20
C SER A 3 -30.95 -52.58 -22.72
N ARG A 4 -31.16 -51.33 -23.15
CA ARG A 4 -30.07 -50.40 -23.50
C ARG A 4 -29.45 -49.83 -22.23
N CYS A 5 -28.28 -50.35 -21.87
CA CYS A 5 -27.42 -49.79 -20.83
C CYS A 5 -26.73 -48.53 -21.38
N ARG A 6 -27.16 -47.33 -20.96
CA ARG A 6 -26.48 -46.07 -21.28
C ARG A 6 -25.20 -45.95 -20.45
N ARG A 7 -24.04 -46.04 -21.11
CA ARG A 7 -22.74 -45.68 -20.52
C ARG A 7 -22.69 -44.18 -20.28
N MET A 8 -22.81 -43.76 -19.02
CA MET A 8 -22.54 -42.40 -18.59
C MET A 8 -21.01 -42.20 -18.57
N ARG A 9 -20.47 -41.47 -19.55
CA ARG A 9 -19.06 -41.06 -19.55
C ARG A 9 -18.92 -39.89 -18.61
N LEU A 10 -18.35 -40.13 -17.43
CA LEU A 10 -17.90 -39.09 -16.52
C LEU A 10 -16.67 -38.40 -17.17
N VAL A 11 -16.87 -37.20 -17.72
CA VAL A 11 -15.77 -36.36 -18.19
C VAL A 11 -15.26 -35.61 -16.97
N LEU A 12 -14.17 -36.10 -16.36
CA LEU A 12 -13.40 -35.32 -15.38
C LEU A 12 -12.71 -34.20 -16.16
N ALA A 13 -13.29 -33.00 -16.13
CA ALA A 13 -12.61 -31.80 -16.57
C ALA A 13 -11.54 -31.46 -15.52
N LEU A 14 -10.30 -31.92 -15.77
CA LEU A 14 -9.12 -31.48 -15.03
C LEU A 14 -8.87 -30.01 -15.44
N CYS A 15 -9.51 -29.08 -14.73
CA CYS A 15 -9.17 -27.66 -14.85
C CYS A 15 -7.80 -27.48 -14.19
N GLY A 16 -6.74 -27.53 -15.00
CA GLY A 16 -5.39 -27.26 -14.53
C GLY A 16 -5.31 -25.81 -14.08
N LEU A 17 -5.38 -25.57 -12.76
CA LEU A 17 -4.98 -24.32 -12.13
C LEU A 17 -3.51 -24.08 -12.50
N ARG A 18 -3.28 -23.31 -13.57
CA ARG A 18 -1.94 -22.80 -13.86
C ARG A 18 -1.66 -21.73 -12.82
N LEU A 19 -0.84 -22.09 -11.84
CA LEU A 19 -0.28 -21.15 -10.87
C LEU A 19 0.59 -20.15 -11.64
N VAL A 20 0.00 -19.04 -12.05
CA VAL A 20 0.78 -17.85 -12.36
C VAL A 20 1.21 -17.31 -10.99
N SER A 21 2.50 -17.10 -10.80
CA SER A 21 3.00 -16.27 -9.71
C SER A 21 3.17 -14.87 -10.27
N ALA A 22 2.58 -13.86 -9.62
CA ALA A 22 2.86 -12.48 -9.96
C ALA A 22 3.86 -11.94 -8.97
N HIS A 23 4.61 -10.99 -9.47
CA HIS A 23 5.59 -10.30 -8.68
C HIS A 23 5.52 -8.85 -9.11
N MET A 24 4.90 -7.99 -8.29
CA MET A 24 4.76 -6.58 -8.61
C MET A 24 4.84 -5.74 -7.35
N ALA A 25 5.55 -4.62 -7.44
CA ALA A 25 5.57 -3.59 -6.42
C ALA A 25 5.46 -2.21 -7.07
N ALA A 26 5.07 -1.22 -6.28
CA ALA A 26 5.22 0.18 -6.64
C ALA A 26 6.62 0.68 -6.26
N TRP A 27 7.38 1.09 -7.27
CA TRP A 27 8.74 1.58 -7.12
C TRP A 27 8.78 3.10 -7.08
N HIS A 28 9.44 3.63 -6.06
CA HIS A 28 9.69 5.05 -5.86
C HIS A 28 10.90 5.26 -4.93
N PRO A 29 11.71 6.32 -5.05
CA PRO A 29 12.84 6.57 -4.16
C PRO A 29 12.52 6.54 -2.66
N GLY A 30 11.30 6.94 -2.29
CA GLY A 30 10.81 6.95 -0.90
C GLY A 30 10.31 5.60 -0.36
N MET A 31 10.49 4.50 -1.09
CA MET A 31 10.06 3.17 -0.66
C MET A 31 11.06 2.53 0.31
N TYR A 32 10.57 1.65 1.17
CA TYR A 32 11.40 0.69 1.87
C TYR A 32 11.93 -0.35 0.88
N CYS A 33 13.11 -0.91 1.16
CA CYS A 33 13.68 -2.02 0.41
C CYS A 33 14.05 -1.69 -1.04
N LEU A 34 14.14 -0.40 -1.41
CA LEU A 34 14.51 0.03 -2.77
C LEU A 34 15.82 -0.61 -3.24
N LYS A 35 16.79 -0.70 -2.34
CA LYS A 35 18.16 -1.18 -2.60
C LYS A 35 18.31 -2.70 -2.39
N GLY A 36 17.21 -3.40 -2.08
CA GLY A 36 17.21 -4.77 -1.58
C GLY A 36 17.40 -4.84 -0.06
N THR A 37 17.63 -6.05 0.45
CA THR A 37 17.64 -6.39 1.88
C THR A 37 19.02 -6.80 2.39
N THR A 38 20.07 -6.48 1.63
CA THR A 38 21.45 -6.73 2.02
C THR A 38 22.09 -5.45 2.56
N PRO A 39 22.51 -5.39 3.84
CA PRO A 39 23.15 -4.21 4.42
C PRO A 39 24.36 -3.74 3.60
N GLY A 40 24.43 -2.44 3.33
CA GLY A 40 25.54 -1.82 2.60
C GLY A 40 25.59 -2.09 1.10
N LYS A 41 24.60 -2.80 0.53
CA LYS A 41 24.51 -3.08 -0.91
C LYS A 41 23.36 -2.28 -1.55
N ASP A 42 23.67 -1.62 -2.66
CA ASP A 42 22.66 -1.05 -3.57
C ASP A 42 22.45 -2.02 -4.74
N ASP A 43 21.45 -2.88 -4.63
CA ASP A 43 21.13 -3.84 -5.68
C ASP A 43 20.17 -3.23 -6.71
N SER A 44 20.70 -2.95 -7.90
CA SER A 44 19.94 -2.40 -9.03
C SER A 44 19.07 -3.45 -9.76
N ASP A 45 19.17 -4.73 -9.40
CA ASP A 45 18.41 -5.85 -9.97
C ASP A 45 17.55 -6.56 -8.91
N THR A 46 17.26 -5.89 -7.80
CA THR A 46 16.49 -6.47 -6.69
C THR A 46 15.02 -6.73 -7.06
N SER A 47 14.52 -7.86 -6.58
CA SER A 47 13.12 -8.30 -6.66
C SER A 47 12.55 -8.72 -5.29
N GLU A 48 13.21 -8.40 -4.18
CA GLU A 48 12.76 -8.89 -2.86
C GLU A 48 11.37 -8.35 -2.48
N ILE A 49 11.09 -7.09 -2.80
CA ILE A 49 9.81 -6.44 -2.45
C ILE A 49 8.63 -6.90 -3.32
N VAL A 50 8.88 -7.57 -4.45
CA VAL A 50 7.81 -7.93 -5.38
C VAL A 50 7.17 -9.28 -5.07
N PHE A 51 7.74 -10.07 -4.17
CA PHE A 51 7.20 -11.37 -3.79
C PHE A 51 5.80 -11.27 -3.13
N PRO A 52 4.86 -12.17 -3.46
CA PRO A 52 3.53 -12.14 -2.87
C PRO A 52 3.55 -12.43 -1.36
N LEU A 53 2.54 -11.90 -0.66
CA LEU A 53 2.23 -12.22 0.73
C LEU A 53 1.05 -13.19 0.76
N PHE A 54 1.30 -14.43 1.20
CA PHE A 54 0.29 -15.48 1.26
C PHE A 54 0.59 -16.47 2.38
N ASN A 55 -0.42 -16.80 3.17
CA ASN A 55 -0.31 -17.81 4.23
C ASN A 55 0.84 -17.53 5.22
N LEU A 56 1.02 -16.24 5.56
CA LEU A 56 2.01 -15.75 6.52
C LEU A 56 1.34 -15.30 7.82
N THR A 57 2.08 -15.26 8.93
CA THR A 57 1.60 -14.59 10.15
C THR A 57 1.63 -13.07 9.96
N LYS A 58 0.86 -12.31 10.74
CA LYS A 58 0.87 -10.84 10.71
C LYS A 58 2.23 -10.27 10.96
N THR A 59 2.99 -10.85 11.89
CA THR A 59 4.37 -10.43 12.13
C THR A 59 5.24 -10.58 10.88
N ASP A 60 4.97 -11.57 10.03
CA ASP A 60 5.74 -11.85 8.82
C ASP A 60 5.29 -11.02 7.61
N TRP A 61 3.98 -10.92 7.35
CA TRP A 61 3.49 -10.22 6.17
C TRP A 61 3.47 -8.70 6.33
N TRP A 62 3.36 -8.19 7.56
CA TRP A 62 3.27 -6.76 7.81
C TRP A 62 4.52 -6.05 7.28
N PHE A 63 4.32 -5.20 6.26
CA PHE A 63 5.41 -4.47 5.59
C PHE A 63 6.57 -5.37 5.11
N HIS A 64 6.29 -6.62 4.72
CA HIS A 64 7.32 -7.57 4.26
C HIS A 64 8.41 -7.89 5.29
N HIS A 65 8.05 -8.03 6.57
CA HIS A 65 9.00 -8.40 7.61
C HIS A 65 9.69 -9.75 7.35
N TYR A 66 8.99 -10.73 6.78
CA TYR A 66 9.53 -12.07 6.53
C TYR A 66 10.80 -12.09 5.65
N ASN A 67 10.94 -11.11 4.77
CA ASN A 67 12.13 -10.93 3.94
C ASN A 67 12.96 -9.70 4.36
N GLY A 68 12.60 -9.06 5.47
CA GLY A 68 13.33 -7.97 6.11
C GLY A 68 13.18 -6.61 5.43
N CYS A 69 12.32 -6.45 4.42
CA CYS A 69 12.20 -5.19 3.68
C CYS A 69 11.83 -3.99 4.57
N ASP A 70 11.06 -4.19 5.64
CA ASP A 70 10.71 -3.17 6.64
C ASP A 70 11.92 -2.58 7.39
N GLN A 71 13.07 -3.27 7.39
CA GLN A 71 14.31 -2.85 8.03
C GLN A 71 15.19 -1.97 7.14
N PHE A 72 14.83 -1.77 5.87
CA PHE A 72 15.58 -1.00 4.90
C PHE A 72 14.82 0.27 4.48
N PRO A 73 14.78 1.31 5.32
CA PRO A 73 14.12 2.56 4.97
C PRO A 73 14.81 3.25 3.78
N PRO A 74 14.12 4.15 3.08
CA PRO A 74 14.76 5.01 2.07
C PRO A 74 15.83 5.90 2.71
N ASP A 75 16.69 6.48 1.86
CA ASP A 75 17.73 7.41 2.30
C ASP A 75 17.12 8.61 3.07
N LYS A 76 17.84 9.13 4.07
CA LYS A 76 17.34 10.23 4.91
C LYS A 76 16.93 11.43 4.07
N GLY A 77 15.70 11.92 4.31
CA GLY A 77 15.15 13.07 3.60
C GLY A 77 14.47 12.73 2.27
N VAL A 78 14.51 11.46 1.84
CA VAL A 78 13.81 10.99 0.65
C VAL A 78 12.41 10.51 1.04
N PHE A 79 11.39 11.11 0.41
CA PHE A 79 9.98 10.81 0.67
C PHE A 79 9.24 10.60 -0.65
N LEU A 80 8.18 9.79 -0.62
CA LEU A 80 7.09 9.90 -1.59
C LEU A 80 6.33 11.20 -1.33
N GLU A 81 6.41 12.15 -2.26
CA GLU A 81 5.70 13.43 -2.15
C GLU A 81 4.25 13.28 -2.60
N LEU A 82 3.32 13.75 -1.78
CA LEU A 82 1.88 13.70 -2.01
C LEU A 82 1.33 15.14 -2.12
N PRO A 83 1.26 15.73 -3.32
CA PRO A 83 0.74 17.08 -3.48
C PRO A 83 -0.76 17.11 -3.17
N ALA A 84 -1.20 17.81 -2.13
CA ALA A 84 -2.61 17.86 -1.74
C ALA A 84 -3.50 18.41 -2.89
N ASN A 85 -4.61 17.71 -3.19
CA ASN A 85 -5.46 17.93 -4.38
C ASN A 85 -4.75 17.77 -5.74
N GLY A 86 -3.55 17.20 -5.74
CA GLY A 86 -2.74 16.97 -6.93
C GLY A 86 -2.70 15.50 -7.31
N LYS A 87 -1.58 15.11 -7.92
CA LYS A 87 -1.31 13.75 -8.35
C LYS A 87 0.15 13.40 -8.09
N PHE A 88 0.45 12.13 -7.92
CA PHE A 88 1.81 11.60 -7.88
C PHE A 88 1.91 10.36 -8.76
N THR A 89 3.13 10.03 -9.16
CA THR A 89 3.40 8.92 -10.08
C THR A 89 4.43 7.97 -9.46
N VAL A 90 4.18 6.68 -9.64
CA VAL A 90 5.10 5.59 -9.29
C VAL A 90 5.28 4.66 -10.48
N GLU A 91 6.26 3.77 -10.41
CA GLU A 91 6.47 2.74 -11.41
C GLU A 91 6.08 1.37 -10.86
N LEU A 92 5.13 0.69 -11.48
CA LEU A 92 4.75 -0.68 -11.17
C LEU A 92 5.63 -1.62 -11.99
N ALA A 93 6.50 -2.38 -11.32
CA ALA A 93 7.42 -3.30 -12.00
C ALA A 93 7.70 -4.57 -11.21
N VAL A 94 8.08 -5.61 -11.95
CA VAL A 94 8.40 -6.94 -11.42
C VAL A 94 9.83 -7.04 -10.87
N ASN A 95 10.65 -6.02 -11.13
CA ASN A 95 12.02 -5.88 -10.64
C ASN A 95 12.41 -4.40 -10.74
N ARG A 96 13.27 -3.92 -9.84
CA ARG A 96 13.81 -2.54 -9.90
C ARG A 96 14.48 -2.24 -11.24
N ALA A 97 15.12 -3.24 -11.85
CA ALA A 97 15.81 -3.14 -13.13
C ALA A 97 14.93 -2.57 -14.25
N PHE A 98 13.62 -2.81 -14.21
CA PHE A 98 12.67 -2.37 -15.23
C PHE A 98 12.05 -1.01 -14.91
N THR A 99 12.64 -0.27 -13.97
CA THR A 99 12.21 1.08 -13.58
C THR A 99 13.25 2.12 -13.95
N SER A 100 12.89 3.40 -13.90
CA SER A 100 13.88 4.48 -14.08
C SER A 100 14.91 4.56 -12.95
N LEU A 101 14.70 3.82 -11.84
CA LEU A 101 15.53 3.84 -10.63
C LEU A 101 16.75 2.91 -10.71
N SER A 102 17.04 2.32 -11.88
CA SER A 102 18.19 1.43 -12.12
C SER A 102 18.69 1.53 -13.54
N TYR A 103 19.98 1.22 -13.74
CA TYR A 103 20.64 1.19 -15.07
C TYR A 103 20.41 2.45 -15.93
N GLY A 104 20.26 3.62 -15.30
CA GLY A 104 19.93 4.88 -15.99
C GLY A 104 18.62 4.84 -16.78
N GLY A 105 17.68 3.96 -16.42
CA GLY A 105 16.43 3.74 -17.13
C GLY A 105 16.56 3.00 -18.47
N SER A 106 17.73 2.44 -18.80
CA SER A 106 17.97 1.78 -20.10
C SER A 106 17.13 0.52 -20.35
N ARG A 107 16.51 -0.04 -19.30
CA ARG A 107 15.70 -1.26 -19.35
C ARG A 107 14.20 -1.01 -19.15
N VAL A 108 13.78 0.25 -19.10
CA VAL A 108 12.35 0.58 -18.98
C VAL A 108 11.64 0.37 -20.31
N ALA A 109 10.38 0.00 -20.23
CA ALA A 109 9.49 -0.10 -21.39
C ALA A 109 8.06 0.28 -20.99
N GLN A 110 7.07 -0.03 -21.83
CA GLN A 110 5.66 0.25 -21.52
C GLN A 110 5.15 -0.53 -20.30
N PHE A 111 5.55 -1.79 -20.16
CA PHE A 111 5.11 -2.71 -19.11
C PHE A 111 6.20 -2.92 -18.04
N GLY A 112 5.77 -3.39 -16.87
CA GLY A 112 6.61 -3.55 -15.67
C GLY A 112 7.66 -4.66 -15.74
N ASP A 113 7.73 -5.41 -16.84
CA ASP A 113 8.73 -6.46 -17.11
C ASP A 113 9.82 -6.02 -18.10
N GLY A 114 9.87 -4.73 -18.44
CA GLY A 114 10.84 -4.20 -19.40
C GLY A 114 10.50 -4.46 -20.87
N ARG A 115 9.21 -4.74 -21.19
CA ARG A 115 8.75 -4.91 -22.58
C ARG A 115 7.64 -3.95 -23.01
N ASN A 116 7.44 -3.88 -24.32
CA ASN A 116 6.40 -3.08 -24.96
C ASN A 116 5.16 -3.90 -25.37
N ASP A 117 5.19 -5.22 -25.18
CA ASP A 117 4.07 -6.13 -25.43
C ASP A 117 3.60 -6.75 -24.11
N ILE A 118 2.28 -6.97 -23.97
CA ILE A 118 1.69 -7.69 -22.82
C ILE A 118 1.93 -9.21 -22.87
N GLY A 119 2.50 -9.72 -23.97
CA GLY A 119 2.49 -11.14 -24.30
C GLY A 119 1.12 -11.65 -24.74
N GLY A 120 1.06 -12.94 -25.11
CA GLY A 120 -0.21 -13.63 -25.38
C GLY A 120 -0.82 -14.23 -24.11
N GLY A 121 -2.14 -14.36 -24.10
CA GLY A 121 -2.91 -15.12 -23.12
C GLY A 121 -4.33 -15.30 -23.65
N VAL A 122 -4.79 -16.55 -23.77
CA VAL A 122 -6.19 -16.84 -24.16
C VAL A 122 -7.12 -16.69 -22.95
N ASP A 123 -6.59 -16.98 -21.75
CA ASP A 123 -7.27 -16.84 -20.47
C ASP A 123 -6.58 -15.76 -19.63
N CYS A 124 -5.51 -16.10 -18.89
CA CYS A 124 -4.73 -15.15 -18.11
C CYS A 124 -3.48 -14.67 -18.86
N ILE A 125 -3.13 -13.40 -18.68
CA ILE A 125 -1.84 -12.85 -19.11
C ILE A 125 -0.77 -13.40 -18.15
N THR A 126 0.07 -14.29 -18.67
CA THR A 126 1.09 -14.99 -17.86
C THR A 126 2.45 -14.31 -17.88
N ARG A 127 2.78 -13.60 -18.97
CA ARG A 127 4.15 -13.14 -19.23
C ARG A 127 4.59 -11.99 -18.34
N ILE A 128 3.78 -10.93 -18.29
CA ILE A 128 4.08 -9.71 -17.54
C ILE A 128 3.63 -9.77 -16.07
N GLN A 129 3.10 -10.93 -15.63
CA GLN A 129 2.85 -11.21 -14.21
C GLN A 129 1.95 -10.18 -13.51
N ILE A 130 0.86 -9.76 -14.17
CA ILE A 130 -0.12 -8.78 -13.64
C ILE A 130 -1.43 -9.40 -13.18
N HIS A 131 -1.54 -10.73 -13.22
CA HIS A 131 -2.72 -11.49 -12.77
C HIS A 131 -4.06 -10.98 -13.28
N THR A 132 -4.16 -10.81 -14.59
CA THR A 132 -5.43 -10.46 -15.22
C THR A 132 -5.50 -10.97 -16.64
N GLN A 133 -6.70 -11.01 -17.21
CA GLN A 133 -6.98 -11.41 -18.58
C GLN A 133 -6.86 -10.23 -19.55
N ASN A 134 -7.15 -9.00 -19.08
CA ASN A 134 -7.07 -7.77 -19.85
C ASN A 134 -7.16 -6.54 -18.91
N GLU A 135 -6.99 -5.32 -19.44
CA GLU A 135 -6.96 -4.08 -18.65
C GLU A 135 -8.22 -3.88 -17.81
N SER A 136 -9.39 -4.10 -18.38
CA SER A 136 -10.66 -3.87 -17.66
C SER A 136 -10.88 -4.88 -16.53
N MET A 137 -10.15 -6.00 -16.53
CA MET A 137 -10.19 -7.02 -15.49
C MET A 137 -9.09 -6.87 -14.43
N ALA A 138 -8.15 -5.92 -14.57
CA ALA A 138 -7.15 -5.66 -13.54
C ALA A 138 -7.84 -5.14 -12.26
N ALA A 139 -7.46 -5.73 -11.11
CA ALA A 139 -8.23 -5.62 -9.87
C ALA A 139 -8.28 -4.21 -9.28
N GLY A 140 -7.28 -3.38 -9.57
CA GLY A 140 -7.08 -2.08 -8.96
C GLY A 140 -6.08 -2.15 -7.80
N THR A 141 -5.43 -1.02 -7.55
CA THR A 141 -4.43 -0.85 -6.50
C THR A 141 -4.74 0.39 -5.66
N ALA A 142 -4.10 0.51 -4.50
CA ALA A 142 -4.34 1.62 -3.59
C ALA A 142 -3.06 2.14 -2.97
N PHE A 143 -3.14 3.38 -2.47
CA PHE A 143 -2.22 3.90 -1.47
C PHE A 143 -2.97 4.26 -0.19
N ALA A 144 -2.36 3.91 0.93
CA ALA A 144 -2.79 4.27 2.27
C ALA A 144 -1.74 5.13 2.97
N ILE A 145 -2.18 5.90 3.97
CA ILE A 145 -1.35 6.83 4.75
C ILE A 145 -1.62 6.66 6.24
N SER A 146 -0.56 6.68 7.04
CA SER A 146 -0.56 6.78 8.48
C SER A 146 0.24 7.99 8.91
N TYR A 147 -0.34 8.85 9.76
CA TYR A 147 0.29 10.07 10.28
C TYR A 147 1.30 9.79 11.41
N GLN A 148 1.95 8.63 11.35
CA GLN A 148 3.07 8.24 12.20
C GLN A 148 4.36 8.46 11.43
N SER A 149 5.38 8.99 12.10
CA SER A 149 6.71 9.11 11.50
C SER A 149 7.47 7.79 11.53
N GLU A 150 7.26 6.94 12.53
CA GLU A 150 7.96 5.66 12.65
C GLU A 150 7.09 4.48 12.22
N LEU A 151 7.68 3.55 11.45
CA LEU A 151 7.00 2.38 10.91
C LEU A 151 6.43 1.49 12.02
N SER A 152 7.15 1.35 13.14
CA SER A 152 6.72 0.55 14.28
C SER A 152 5.45 1.06 14.98
N ALA A 153 5.05 2.31 14.74
CA ALA A 153 3.82 2.90 15.27
C ALA A 153 2.63 2.74 14.30
N VAL A 154 2.86 2.21 13.10
CA VAL A 154 1.80 2.00 12.10
C VAL A 154 1.02 0.75 12.44
N THR A 155 -0.30 0.87 12.46
CA THR A 155 -1.23 -0.24 12.69
C THR A 155 -2.28 -0.27 11.57
N PRO A 156 -2.99 -1.40 11.38
CA PRO A 156 -4.14 -1.46 10.47
C PRO A 156 -5.13 -0.31 10.66
N GLU A 157 -5.38 0.08 11.91
CA GLU A 157 -6.38 1.08 12.30
C GLU A 157 -5.93 2.51 12.03
N ASN A 158 -4.63 2.78 11.90
CA ASN A 158 -4.13 4.11 11.59
C ASN A 158 -3.61 4.27 10.15
N LEU A 159 -3.69 3.20 9.34
CA LEU A 159 -3.29 3.18 7.94
C LEU A 159 -4.52 3.26 7.02
N VAL A 160 -4.87 4.49 6.60
CA VAL A 160 -6.12 4.79 5.88
C VAL A 160 -5.87 4.87 4.38
N VAL A 161 -6.64 4.12 3.58
CA VAL A 161 -6.62 4.23 2.12
C VAL A 161 -7.09 5.62 1.68
N PHE A 162 -6.22 6.38 1.03
CA PHE A 162 -6.52 7.74 0.57
C PHE A 162 -6.69 7.86 -0.93
N THR A 163 -6.25 6.87 -1.71
CA THR A 163 -6.48 6.82 -3.15
C THR A 163 -6.49 5.39 -3.66
N THR A 164 -7.31 5.14 -4.68
CA THR A 164 -7.26 3.92 -5.48
C THR A 164 -7.13 4.26 -6.95
N LEU A 165 -6.62 3.31 -7.71
CA LEU A 165 -6.51 3.38 -9.16
C LEU A 165 -7.02 2.06 -9.72
N PHE A 166 -8.16 2.09 -10.41
CA PHE A 166 -8.79 0.93 -11.01
C PHE A 166 -7.94 0.44 -12.17
N HIS A 167 -8.19 -0.80 -12.60
CA HIS A 167 -7.53 -1.36 -13.77
C HIS A 167 -5.99 -1.36 -13.64
N THR A 168 -5.50 -1.54 -12.42
CA THR A 168 -4.06 -1.67 -12.12
C THR A 168 -3.77 -2.92 -11.29
N PRO A 169 -2.54 -3.45 -11.34
CA PRO A 169 -1.43 -3.07 -12.23
C PRO A 169 -1.76 -3.34 -13.71
N TRP A 170 -1.27 -2.49 -14.59
CA TRP A 170 -1.39 -2.68 -16.05
C TRP A 170 -0.15 -2.14 -16.76
N LYS A 171 -0.03 -0.82 -16.90
CA LYS A 171 1.20 -0.17 -17.38
C LYS A 171 2.19 0.04 -16.24
N ARG A 172 3.47 0.18 -16.58
CA ARG A 172 4.53 0.50 -15.61
C ARG A 172 4.26 1.84 -14.94
N VAL A 173 4.02 2.91 -15.70
CA VAL A 173 3.79 4.23 -15.12
C VAL A 173 2.34 4.32 -14.63
N ALA A 174 2.16 4.53 -13.33
CA ALA A 174 0.85 4.65 -12.69
C ALA A 174 0.75 5.96 -11.91
N THR A 175 -0.35 6.69 -12.10
CA THR A 175 -0.56 8.02 -11.52
C THR A 175 -1.82 8.05 -10.67
N TYR A 176 -1.67 8.46 -9.41
CA TYR A 176 -2.72 8.45 -8.41
C TYR A 176 -3.13 9.88 -8.04
N GLN A 177 -4.38 10.05 -7.63
CA GLN A 177 -4.94 11.35 -7.23
C GLN A 177 -4.87 11.50 -5.71
N VAL A 178 -4.45 12.65 -5.22
CA VAL A 178 -4.34 12.91 -3.78
C VAL A 178 -5.53 13.76 -3.34
N PRO A 179 -6.29 13.38 -2.29
CA PRO A 179 -7.32 14.23 -1.74
C PRO A 179 -6.70 15.42 -0.99
N ASN A 180 -7.53 16.24 -0.34
CA ASN A 180 -7.08 17.40 0.44
C ASN A 180 -6.42 16.99 1.78
N LEU A 181 -5.36 16.18 1.72
CA LEU A 181 -4.67 15.65 2.89
C LEU A 181 -4.07 16.78 3.76
N PRO A 182 -4.14 16.68 5.10
CA PRO A 182 -3.42 17.57 6.00
C PRO A 182 -1.91 17.32 5.97
N ALA A 183 -1.14 18.24 6.55
CA ALA A 183 0.31 18.09 6.63
C ALA A 183 0.71 16.90 7.51
N CYS A 184 1.76 16.17 7.09
CA CYS A 184 2.42 15.18 7.93
C CYS A 184 3.14 15.82 9.13
N PRO A 185 3.40 15.07 10.21
CA PRO A 185 4.30 15.53 11.26
C PRO A 185 5.73 15.78 10.72
N PRO A 186 6.61 16.47 11.47
CA PRO A 186 7.94 16.87 10.98
C PRO A 186 8.82 15.72 10.45
N GLY A 187 8.67 14.50 10.99
CA GLY A 187 9.39 13.30 10.52
C GLY A 187 8.82 12.65 9.26
N GLY A 188 7.77 13.24 8.68
CA GLY A 188 6.98 12.64 7.61
C GLY A 188 5.96 11.63 8.13
N CYS A 189 5.23 11.04 7.20
CA CYS A 189 4.26 9.97 7.41
C CYS A 189 4.82 8.63 6.90
N ILE A 190 4.12 7.55 7.22
CA ILE A 190 4.28 6.26 6.55
C ILE A 190 3.12 6.05 5.58
N CYS A 191 3.44 5.62 4.37
CA CYS A 191 2.46 5.21 3.37
C CYS A 191 2.67 3.75 2.99
N ALA A 192 1.64 3.14 2.42
CA ALA A 192 1.73 1.80 1.86
C ALA A 192 0.98 1.72 0.53
N TRP A 193 1.58 1.05 -0.44
CA TRP A 193 0.89 0.60 -1.64
C TRP A 193 0.33 -0.80 -1.41
N GLY A 194 -0.85 -1.08 -1.97
CA GLY A 194 -1.51 -2.37 -1.83
C GLY A 194 -2.13 -2.86 -3.13
N TRP A 195 -2.09 -4.19 -3.32
CA TRP A 195 -2.74 -4.87 -4.43
C TRP A 195 -3.25 -6.25 -3.99
N VAL A 196 -4.46 -6.61 -4.40
CA VAL A 196 -4.98 -7.98 -4.34
C VAL A 196 -5.39 -8.39 -5.75
N PRO A 197 -4.77 -9.43 -6.33
CA PRO A 197 -5.10 -9.92 -7.66
C PRO A 197 -6.51 -10.50 -7.76
N ASN A 198 -7.06 -10.57 -8.97
CA ASN A 198 -8.38 -11.12 -9.20
C ASN A 198 -8.36 -12.22 -10.27
N GLY A 199 -8.65 -13.46 -9.86
CA GLY A 199 -8.98 -14.59 -10.73
C GLY A 199 -7.80 -15.29 -11.42
N CYS A 200 -6.65 -14.64 -11.59
CA CYS A 200 -5.45 -15.25 -12.16
C CYS A 200 -4.39 -15.46 -11.08
N GLY A 201 -3.90 -16.69 -10.94
CA GLY A 201 -2.83 -17.02 -10.00
C GLY A 201 -3.29 -17.38 -8.58
N GLU A 202 -2.33 -17.41 -7.66
CA GLU A 202 -2.58 -17.65 -6.24
C GLU A 202 -3.33 -16.44 -5.62
N PRO A 203 -4.36 -16.69 -4.77
CA PRO A 203 -5.14 -15.62 -4.16
C PRO A 203 -4.37 -14.96 -3.01
N ASN A 204 -3.35 -14.17 -3.34
CA ASN A 204 -2.42 -13.53 -2.42
C ASN A 204 -2.64 -12.01 -2.34
N MET A 205 -1.79 -11.30 -1.61
CA MET A 205 -1.77 -9.84 -1.56
C MET A 205 -0.35 -9.30 -1.70
N TYR A 206 -0.23 -8.02 -2.07
CA TYR A 206 1.04 -7.32 -2.16
C TYR A 206 0.94 -6.05 -1.33
N MET A 207 2.04 -5.71 -0.66
CA MET A 207 2.15 -4.53 0.16
C MET A 207 3.54 -3.93 -0.01
N THR A 208 3.64 -2.62 -0.16
CA THR A 208 4.95 -1.95 -0.22
C THR A 208 4.95 -0.74 0.67
N GLY A 209 5.91 -0.62 1.58
CA GLY A 209 6.03 0.51 2.48
C GLY A 209 6.78 1.71 1.89
N PHE A 210 6.43 2.91 2.34
CA PHE A 210 7.08 4.16 1.95
C PHE A 210 7.19 5.12 3.14
N ARG A 211 8.28 5.89 3.19
CA ARG A 211 8.26 7.19 3.88
C ARG A 211 7.61 8.19 2.92
N CYS A 212 6.60 8.92 3.37
CA CYS A 212 5.87 9.88 2.54
C CYS A 212 5.68 11.23 3.24
N LYS A 213 5.39 12.28 2.48
CA LYS A 213 5.04 13.59 3.02
C LYS A 213 3.99 14.28 2.15
N VAL A 214 3.09 15.01 2.77
CA VAL A 214 2.11 15.83 2.05
C VAL A 214 2.73 17.19 1.71
N THR A 215 2.58 17.62 0.45
CA THR A 215 3.16 18.86 -0.09
C THR A 215 2.08 19.77 -0.68
N GLY A 216 2.45 20.99 -1.05
CA GLY A 216 1.52 21.99 -1.59
C GLY A 216 0.66 22.64 -0.50
N LYS A 217 -0.56 23.04 -0.87
CA LYS A 217 -1.53 23.65 0.06
C LYS A 217 -2.32 22.55 0.77
N THR A 218 -1.88 22.17 1.97
CA THR A 218 -2.47 21.08 2.74
C THR A 218 -3.85 21.43 3.32
N GLY A 219 -4.67 20.40 3.53
CA GLY A 219 -5.97 20.52 4.19
C GLY A 219 -5.86 20.80 5.69
N SER A 220 -6.97 21.27 6.30
CA SER A 220 -7.08 21.51 7.74
C SER A 220 -7.89 20.44 8.49
N ALA A 221 -8.50 19.49 7.78
CA ALA A 221 -9.24 18.38 8.38
C ALA A 221 -8.31 17.17 8.56
N ALA A 222 -8.32 16.58 9.74
CA ALA A 222 -7.59 15.33 10.00
C ALA A 222 -8.19 14.19 9.19
N VAL A 223 -7.34 13.23 8.78
CA VAL A 223 -7.82 11.92 8.34
C VAL A 223 -8.34 11.19 9.58
N THR A 224 -9.58 10.71 9.51
CA THR A 224 -10.24 10.07 10.66
C THR A 224 -9.66 8.67 10.89
N THR A 225 -9.38 8.36 12.15
CA THR A 225 -9.00 7.03 12.63
C THR A 225 -9.90 6.64 13.82
N PRO A 226 -10.18 5.34 14.06
CA PRO A 226 -9.63 4.18 13.36
C PRO A 226 -10.20 3.99 11.94
N ALA A 227 -9.36 3.50 11.03
CA ALA A 227 -9.74 2.98 9.73
C ALA A 227 -10.57 1.70 9.90
N ILE A 228 -11.62 1.56 9.10
CA ILE A 228 -12.59 0.47 9.19
C ILE A 228 -12.30 -0.58 8.11
N PRO A 229 -12.34 -1.89 8.42
CA PRO A 229 -12.23 -2.93 7.39
C PRO A 229 -13.26 -2.75 6.26
N PRO A 230 -12.85 -2.89 4.99
CA PRO A 230 -13.79 -2.85 3.88
C PRO A 230 -14.70 -4.08 3.88
N THR A 231 -15.93 -3.93 3.41
CA THR A 231 -16.91 -5.01 3.29
C THR A 231 -17.23 -5.31 1.84
N TRP A 232 -17.39 -6.58 1.51
CA TRP A 232 -17.91 -6.97 0.20
C TRP A 232 -19.34 -6.45 0.02
N CYS A 233 -19.56 -5.70 -1.06
CA CYS A 233 -20.83 -5.02 -1.31
C CYS A 233 -21.18 -4.91 -2.80
N GLU A 234 -20.54 -5.71 -3.67
CA GLU A 234 -20.78 -5.67 -5.12
C GLU A 234 -22.27 -5.77 -5.49
N ASP A 235 -23.02 -6.67 -4.84
CA ASP A 235 -24.45 -6.87 -5.05
C ASP A 235 -25.34 -5.88 -4.28
N LYS A 236 -24.78 -5.20 -3.28
CA LYS A 236 -25.49 -4.28 -2.38
C LYS A 236 -24.65 -3.03 -2.12
N PRO A 237 -24.51 -2.12 -3.10
CA PRO A 237 -23.61 -0.96 -2.98
C PRO A 237 -23.92 -0.04 -1.80
N ASN A 238 -25.18 -0.01 -1.36
CA ASN A 238 -25.60 0.75 -0.17
C ASN A 238 -25.13 0.15 1.17
N ARG A 239 -24.48 -1.02 1.15
CA ARG A 239 -23.92 -1.71 2.32
C ARG A 239 -22.39 -1.68 2.38
N CYS A 240 -21.73 -0.98 1.44
CA CYS A 240 -20.29 -0.80 1.49
C CYS A 240 -19.87 0.01 2.73
N THR A 241 -18.69 -0.31 3.28
CA THR A 241 -18.04 0.54 4.30
C THR A 241 -17.80 1.95 3.74
N THR A 242 -18.32 2.97 4.42
CA THR A 242 -18.06 4.38 4.11
C THR A 242 -17.00 4.96 5.05
N GLY A 243 -16.41 6.09 4.67
CA GLY A 243 -15.42 6.78 5.51
C GLY A 243 -13.99 6.23 5.37
N PRO A 244 -13.15 6.38 6.42
CA PRO A 244 -11.77 5.92 6.38
C PRO A 244 -11.71 4.39 6.35
N ARG A 245 -11.26 3.83 5.23
CA ARG A 245 -11.14 2.38 5.03
C ARG A 245 -9.71 1.90 5.25
N GLN A 246 -9.56 0.70 5.83
CA GLN A 246 -8.29 -0.01 5.90
C GLN A 246 -7.84 -0.47 4.51
N MET A 247 -6.56 -0.80 4.39
CA MET A 247 -6.09 -1.66 3.30
C MET A 247 -6.72 -3.06 3.40
N ILE A 248 -6.65 -3.83 2.31
CA ILE A 248 -7.16 -5.20 2.28
C ILE A 248 -6.07 -6.13 2.83
N PHE A 249 -6.39 -6.88 3.89
CA PHE A 249 -5.54 -7.94 4.44
C PHE A 249 -6.28 -9.26 4.31
N TRP A 250 -5.79 -10.15 3.44
CA TRP A 250 -6.53 -11.33 2.99
C TRP A 250 -5.61 -12.53 2.75
N ASN A 251 -6.13 -13.74 2.98
CA ASN A 251 -5.46 -15.03 2.81
C ASN A 251 -4.10 -15.18 3.52
N GLN A 252 -4.02 -14.67 4.74
CA GLN A 252 -2.92 -14.85 5.67
C GLN A 252 -3.27 -15.88 6.76
N LEU A 253 -2.28 -16.38 7.50
CA LEU A 253 -2.53 -17.26 8.64
C LEU A 253 -3.26 -16.53 9.77
N ASP A 254 -2.94 -15.26 9.98
CA ASP A 254 -3.64 -14.37 10.90
C ASP A 254 -3.57 -12.90 10.41
N GLY A 255 -4.31 -12.02 11.10
CA GLY A 255 -4.33 -10.58 10.78
C GLY A 255 -5.16 -10.19 9.57
N ASN A 256 -5.93 -11.11 8.99
CA ASN A 256 -6.91 -10.79 7.94
C ASN A 256 -7.99 -9.84 8.47
N ASN A 257 -8.44 -8.91 7.63
CA ASN A 257 -9.55 -8.00 7.95
C ASN A 257 -10.78 -8.19 7.05
N ILE A 258 -10.68 -9.09 6.07
CA ILE A 258 -11.79 -9.46 5.21
C ILE A 258 -11.76 -10.97 4.94
N ASP A 259 -12.93 -11.57 4.85
CA ASP A 259 -13.15 -12.90 4.30
C ASP A 259 -14.23 -12.80 3.22
N VAL A 260 -13.98 -13.39 2.05
CA VAL A 260 -14.92 -13.38 0.93
C VAL A 260 -15.17 -14.81 0.46
N GLN A 261 -16.45 -15.14 0.29
CA GLN A 261 -16.89 -16.48 -0.10
C GLN A 261 -17.95 -16.40 -1.20
N GLY A 262 -18.05 -17.47 -1.99
CA GLY A 262 -19.00 -17.57 -3.09
C GLY A 262 -18.50 -16.90 -4.38
N PHE A 263 -19.45 -16.50 -5.22
CA PHE A 263 -19.17 -15.96 -6.55
C PHE A 263 -19.49 -14.47 -6.64
N ASP A 264 -18.72 -13.76 -7.47
CA ASP A 264 -18.98 -12.39 -7.90
C ASP A 264 -20.12 -12.35 -8.93
N LEU A 265 -20.56 -11.15 -9.32
CA LEU A 265 -21.63 -10.97 -10.32
C LEU A 265 -21.28 -11.50 -11.72
N ARG A 266 -20.01 -11.84 -11.97
CA ARG A 266 -19.52 -12.44 -13.22
C ARG A 266 -19.41 -13.97 -13.13
N GLY A 267 -19.80 -14.56 -12.00
CA GLY A 267 -19.73 -15.99 -11.75
C GLY A 267 -18.33 -16.51 -11.46
N GLN A 268 -17.38 -15.64 -11.10
CA GLN A 268 -16.03 -16.02 -10.67
C GLN A 268 -15.96 -16.09 -9.14
N PRO A 269 -15.08 -16.92 -8.55
CA PRO A 269 -14.83 -16.87 -7.11
C PRO A 269 -14.51 -15.43 -6.67
N ARG A 270 -15.11 -14.97 -5.57
CA ARG A 270 -14.87 -13.61 -5.08
C ARG A 270 -13.41 -13.42 -4.71
N SER A 271 -12.83 -12.32 -5.18
CA SER A 271 -11.54 -11.80 -4.73
C SER A 271 -11.72 -10.34 -4.31
N PRO A 272 -11.33 -9.95 -3.08
CA PRO A 272 -11.45 -8.57 -2.65
C PRO A 272 -10.52 -7.70 -3.49
N ALA A 273 -10.94 -6.48 -3.81
CA ALA A 273 -10.17 -5.62 -4.71
C ALA A 273 -10.33 -4.15 -4.35
N TYR A 274 -9.33 -3.34 -4.70
CA TYR A 274 -9.34 -1.89 -4.52
C TYR A 274 -10.18 -1.20 -5.59
N ASN A 275 -11.45 -1.59 -5.65
CA ASN A 275 -12.44 -1.05 -6.58
C ASN A 275 -13.86 -1.05 -5.99
N SER A 276 -14.86 -0.86 -6.85
CA SER A 276 -16.26 -0.76 -6.46
C SER A 276 -16.83 -2.00 -5.74
N VAL A 277 -16.24 -3.19 -5.88
CA VAL A 277 -16.73 -4.41 -5.20
C VAL A 277 -16.66 -4.30 -3.67
N LEU A 278 -15.77 -3.43 -3.17
CA LEU A 278 -15.64 -3.09 -1.75
C LEU A 278 -15.98 -1.62 -1.44
N GLY A 279 -16.59 -0.91 -2.40
CA GLY A 279 -16.98 0.49 -2.24
C GLY A 279 -15.84 1.52 -2.35
N PHE A 280 -14.64 1.12 -2.77
CA PHE A 280 -13.61 2.10 -3.12
C PHE A 280 -14.01 2.84 -4.39
N LYS A 281 -13.88 4.17 -4.37
CA LYS A 281 -14.11 5.02 -5.55
C LYS A 281 -12.83 5.19 -6.32
N GLU A 282 -12.90 5.27 -7.64
CA GLU A 282 -11.74 5.59 -8.46
C GLU A 282 -11.13 6.94 -8.08
N GLY A 283 -9.80 6.99 -7.95
CA GLY A 283 -9.07 8.21 -7.60
C GLY A 283 -9.01 8.50 -6.10
N ALA A 284 -9.14 9.78 -5.75
CA ALA A 284 -8.94 10.27 -4.39
C ALA A 284 -10.14 9.92 -3.48
N GLN A 285 -9.87 9.38 -2.29
CA GLN A 285 -10.89 9.09 -1.29
C GLN A 285 -11.18 10.37 -0.48
N THR A 286 -12.32 11.01 -0.73
CA THR A 286 -12.67 12.30 -0.10
C THR A 286 -13.55 12.18 1.14
N ASP A 287 -14.04 10.98 1.45
CA ASP A 287 -14.91 10.69 2.59
C ASP A 287 -14.15 10.33 3.88
N ILE A 288 -12.81 10.43 3.87
CA ILE A 288 -11.94 9.96 4.97
C ILE A 288 -11.68 11.00 6.06
N PHE A 289 -12.21 12.22 5.92
CA PHE A 289 -11.84 13.37 6.77
C PHE A 289 -12.85 13.63 7.88
N GLY A 290 -12.34 14.13 9.01
CA GLY A 290 -13.14 14.70 10.09
C GLY A 290 -13.56 16.15 9.82
N PRO A 291 -14.06 16.86 10.85
CA PRO A 291 -14.40 18.28 10.74
C PRO A 291 -13.20 19.15 10.35
N ALA A 292 -13.44 20.28 9.67
CA ALA A 292 -12.40 21.24 9.36
C ALA A 292 -11.72 21.78 10.64
N GLY A 293 -10.39 21.96 10.60
CA GLY A 293 -9.60 22.41 11.75
C GLY A 293 -9.24 21.31 12.75
N SER A 294 -9.65 20.06 12.52
CA SER A 294 -9.27 18.91 13.36
C SER A 294 -7.83 18.44 13.15
N ALA A 295 -7.17 18.83 12.06
CA ALA A 295 -5.75 18.54 11.89
C ALA A 295 -4.94 19.37 12.89
N SER A 296 -4.27 18.72 13.83
CA SER A 296 -3.25 19.38 14.65
C SER A 296 -2.12 19.80 13.72
N GLY A 297 -2.12 21.08 13.35
CA GLY A 297 -0.99 21.67 12.67
C GLY A 297 0.25 21.47 13.54
N GLY A 298 1.28 20.81 12.98
CA GLY A 298 2.65 21.04 13.39
C GLY A 298 2.96 22.51 13.16
N SER A 299 2.46 23.35 14.07
CA SER A 299 2.63 24.78 14.02
C SER A 299 4.11 25.03 14.29
N ASN A 300 4.88 25.21 13.23
CA ASN A 300 6.09 26.02 13.30
C ASN A 300 5.64 27.46 13.62
N ILE A 301 5.23 27.70 14.87
CA ILE A 301 5.30 29.05 15.42
C ILE A 301 6.79 29.25 15.66
N PRO A 302 7.45 30.19 14.97
CA PRO A 302 8.79 30.59 15.38
C PRO A 302 8.66 31.11 16.80
N ILE A 303 9.25 30.40 17.76
CA ILE A 303 9.37 30.89 19.13
C ILE A 303 10.11 32.23 19.00
N PRO A 304 9.52 33.36 19.42
CA PRO A 304 10.25 34.62 19.47
C PRO A 304 11.43 34.40 20.40
N TRP A 305 12.63 34.78 19.97
CA TRP A 305 13.88 34.63 20.71
C TRP A 305 13.89 35.38 22.06
N SER A 306 12.80 36.05 22.42
CA SER A 306 12.59 36.78 23.66
C SER A 306 12.25 35.91 24.87
N ALA A 307 12.01 34.60 24.71
CA ALA A 307 11.58 33.72 25.82
C ALA A 307 12.69 32.82 26.41
N VAL A 308 13.94 32.97 25.98
CA VAL A 308 15.10 32.29 26.60
C VAL A 308 15.88 33.34 27.38
N LEU A 309 15.43 33.66 28.60
CA LEU A 309 16.21 34.30 29.68
C LEU A 309 15.26 34.65 30.83
N LEU A 310 14.80 33.67 31.62
CA LEU A 310 14.28 33.88 32.99
C LEU A 310 13.92 32.53 33.64
N SER A 311 14.89 31.63 33.73
CA SER A 311 14.76 30.39 34.53
C SER A 311 16.12 29.87 34.98
N SER A 312 16.96 30.73 35.56
CA SER A 312 18.19 30.29 36.25
C SER A 312 18.58 31.29 37.34
N ILE A 313 17.64 31.55 38.25
CA ILE A 313 17.93 32.05 39.59
C ILE A 313 17.09 31.17 40.51
N VAL A 314 17.69 30.21 41.20
CA VAL A 314 17.65 29.96 42.66
C VAL A 314 18.47 28.68 42.88
N LEU A 315 19.21 28.66 44.00
CA LEU A 315 19.94 27.55 44.62
C LEU A 315 21.42 27.49 44.26
N PHE A 316 22.22 28.33 44.91
CA PHE A 316 23.33 27.87 45.75
C PHE A 316 23.76 29.00 46.70
N SER A 317 24.04 28.63 47.95
CA SER A 317 24.71 29.40 49.03
C SER A 317 23.81 29.78 50.20
N ASN A 318 23.79 28.91 51.23
CA ASN A 318 23.78 29.31 52.64
C ASN A 318 24.26 28.13 53.51
N LEU A 319 25.58 28.02 53.67
CA LEU A 319 26.20 27.41 54.84
C LEU A 319 27.27 28.40 55.36
N ILE A 320 26.93 29.12 56.42
CA ILE A 320 27.81 29.90 57.30
C ILE A 320 27.40 29.40 58.68
N SER A 321 28.17 28.58 59.38
CA SER A 321 29.43 28.80 60.10
C SER A 321 29.16 28.68 61.61
N LEU A 322 30.08 27.94 62.22
CA LEU A 322 30.32 27.65 63.63
C LEU A 322 29.86 28.70 64.64
N THR A 323 29.28 28.22 65.73
CA THR A 323 29.39 28.83 67.06
C THR A 323 30.44 28.08 67.89
N CYS A 324 31.36 28.86 68.47
CA CYS A 324 32.27 28.46 69.54
C CYS A 324 31.51 27.91 70.75
N ILE A 325 32.02 26.84 71.35
CA ILE A 325 32.60 26.71 72.71
C ILE A 325 33.38 25.39 72.73
#